data_AF-A0A2E4KS01-F1
#
_entry.id   AF-A0A2E4KS01-F1
#
_cell.length_a   1.000
_cell.length_b   1.000
_cell.length_c   1.000
_cell.angle_alpha   90.00
_cell.angle_beta   90.00
_cell.angle_gamma   90.00
#
_symmetry.space_group_name_H-M   'P 1'
#
loop_
_entity.id
_entity.type
_entity.pdbx_description
1 polymer ?
#
loop_
_entity_poly.entity_id
_entity_poly.type
_entity_poly.pdbx_seq_one_letter_code
_entity_poly.pdbx_strand_id
1 'polypeptide(L)'
;MSEELEMQQRRLKAKNALDDLSGMRGMGTELVTLIIPPDKAIHDVRQQLAQEIGQASNIKSKQTKKHVSDAIESAASAINNMRETPERGIAIFTGHVIVGNNKTRMTTVVLDDPPEPFRSFRYRCDSTFEITQLEDMLIDKTCYGIFVIDRGEAAYGLASGKSVHCQEEMQSNIMGKHR
;
A
#
# COMPACT_ATOMS: atom_id res chain seq x y z
N MET A 1 22.47 13.23 -5.22
CA MET A 1 21.93 14.56 -5.63
C MET A 1 20.57 14.42 -6.30
N SER A 2 20.42 13.76 -7.47
CA SER A 2 19.10 13.60 -8.14
C SER A 2 18.16 12.65 -7.39
N GLU A 3 18.62 11.43 -7.08
CA GLU A 3 17.81 10.37 -6.45
C GLU A 3 17.32 10.75 -5.05
N GLU A 4 18.14 11.47 -4.30
CA GLU A 4 17.81 11.95 -2.97
C GLU A 4 16.68 12.99 -3.01
N LEU A 5 16.69 13.87 -4.02
CA LEU A 5 15.67 14.90 -4.20
C LEU A 5 14.34 14.28 -4.67
N GLU A 6 14.39 13.27 -5.54
CA GLU A 6 13.23 12.48 -5.94
C GLU A 6 12.62 11.73 -4.74
N MET A 7 13.45 11.14 -3.88
CA MET A 7 12.99 10.46 -2.67
C MET A 7 12.30 11.42 -1.70
N GLN A 8 12.84 12.63 -1.51
CA GLN A 8 12.20 13.67 -0.69
C GLN A 8 10.85 14.10 -1.28
N GLN A 9 10.75 14.26 -2.60
CA GLN A 9 9.48 14.57 -3.27
C GLN A 9 8.44 13.46 -3.08
N ARG A 10 8.84 12.18 -3.21
CA ARG A 10 7.96 11.03 -2.97
C ARG A 10 7.45 11.00 -1.53
N ARG A 11 8.36 11.18 -0.56
CA ARG A 11 7.99 11.24 0.88
C ARG A 11 7.01 12.37 1.15
N LEU A 12 7.23 13.55 0.57
CA LEU A 12 6.32 14.69 0.73
C LEU A 12 4.93 14.41 0.13
N LYS A 13 4.86 13.83 -1.08
CA LYS A 13 3.58 13.46 -1.71
C LYS A 13 2.81 12.44 -0.86
N ALA A 14 3.49 11.39 -0.40
CA ALA A 14 2.88 10.37 0.44
C ALA A 14 2.41 10.94 1.79
N LYS A 15 3.18 11.85 2.39
CA LYS A 15 2.80 12.54 3.63
C LYS A 15 1.56 13.41 3.45
N ASN A 16 1.52 14.22 2.40
CA ASN A 16 0.34 15.06 2.12
C ASN A 16 -0.91 14.19 1.88
N ALA A 17 -0.76 13.11 1.12
CA ALA A 17 -1.85 12.14 0.91
C ALA A 17 -2.29 11.51 2.24
N LEU A 18 -1.36 11.13 3.11
CA LEU A 18 -1.67 10.57 4.44
C LEU A 18 -2.47 11.56 5.28
N ASP A 19 -2.00 12.80 5.38
CA ASP A 19 -2.63 13.86 6.16
C ASP A 19 -4.07 14.11 5.65
N ASP A 20 -4.26 14.20 4.34
CA ASP A 20 -5.57 14.35 3.70
C ASP A 20 -6.49 13.16 4.00
N LEU A 21 -6.00 11.93 3.82
CA LEU A 21 -6.79 10.71 3.99
C LEU A 21 -7.18 10.45 5.44
N SER A 22 -6.32 10.79 6.40
CA SER A 22 -6.54 10.57 7.83
C SER A 22 -7.76 11.33 8.38
N GLY A 23 -8.06 12.50 7.82
CA GLY A 23 -9.20 13.34 8.19
C GLY A 23 -10.51 12.96 7.49
N MET A 24 -10.46 12.16 6.42
CA MET A 24 -11.63 11.82 5.62
C MET A 24 -12.46 10.73 6.28
N ARG A 25 -13.77 10.98 6.42
CA ARG A 25 -14.75 10.01 6.93
C ARG A 25 -15.96 9.91 6.02
N GLY A 26 -16.48 8.70 5.87
CA GLY A 26 -17.74 8.38 5.21
C GLY A 26 -18.90 8.31 6.20
N MET A 27 -20.14 8.36 5.68
CA MET A 27 -21.35 8.19 6.52
C MET A 27 -21.59 6.73 6.94
N GLY A 28 -21.01 5.79 6.21
CA GLY A 28 -21.05 4.35 6.47
C GLY A 28 -19.86 3.68 5.80
N THR A 29 -19.97 2.39 5.49
CA THR A 29 -18.94 1.63 4.77
C THR A 29 -18.96 1.99 3.28
N GLU A 30 -18.43 3.16 2.94
CA GLU A 30 -18.55 3.80 1.62
C GLU A 30 -17.20 4.33 1.09
N LEU A 31 -16.11 4.07 1.82
CA LEU A 31 -14.75 4.41 1.44
C LEU A 31 -13.99 3.15 1.07
N VAL A 32 -13.53 3.08 -0.17
CA VAL A 32 -12.75 1.97 -0.72
C VAL A 32 -11.27 2.33 -0.69
N THR A 33 -10.49 1.44 -0.09
CA THR A 33 -9.03 1.42 -0.17
C THR A 33 -8.59 0.24 -1.01
N LEU A 34 -7.82 0.51 -2.05
CA LEU A 34 -7.21 -0.49 -2.93
C LEU A 34 -5.71 -0.25 -3.01
N ILE A 35 -4.92 -1.23 -2.59
CA ILE A 35 -3.46 -1.22 -2.68
C ILE A 35 -3.04 -2.40 -3.54
N ILE A 36 -2.27 -2.11 -4.59
CA ILE A 36 -1.77 -3.09 -5.55
C ILE A 36 -0.24 -3.09 -5.48
N PRO A 37 0.39 -4.13 -4.92
CA PRO A 37 1.85 -4.27 -4.92
C PRO A 37 2.37 -4.59 -6.33
N PRO A 38 3.65 -4.34 -6.62
CA PRO A 38 4.21 -4.47 -7.97
C PRO A 38 4.17 -5.89 -8.55
N ASP A 39 4.11 -6.91 -7.68
CA ASP A 39 4.05 -8.33 -8.04
C ASP A 39 2.64 -8.80 -8.44
N LYS A 40 1.59 -8.01 -8.15
CA LYS A 40 0.21 -8.37 -8.50
C LYS A 40 -0.21 -7.79 -9.83
N ALA A 41 -0.74 -8.63 -10.70
CA ALA A 41 -1.16 -8.23 -12.03
C ALA A 41 -2.49 -7.43 -12.02
N ILE A 42 -2.55 -6.36 -12.82
CA ILE A 42 -3.74 -5.49 -12.94
C ILE A 42 -4.99 -6.28 -13.39
N HIS A 43 -4.84 -7.29 -14.24
CA HIS A 43 -5.97 -8.07 -14.74
C HIS A 43 -6.71 -8.82 -13.61
N ASP A 44 -5.98 -9.42 -12.67
CA ASP A 44 -6.55 -10.09 -11.49
C ASP A 44 -7.31 -9.09 -10.62
N VAL A 45 -6.75 -7.89 -10.44
CA VAL A 45 -7.40 -6.83 -9.65
C VAL A 45 -8.70 -6.37 -10.32
N ARG A 46 -8.74 -6.23 -11.64
CA ARG A 46 -9.97 -5.87 -12.36
C ARG A 46 -11.06 -6.93 -12.19
N GLN A 47 -10.69 -8.20 -12.29
CA GLN A 47 -11.63 -9.29 -12.07
C GLN A 47 -12.18 -9.26 -10.64
N GLN A 48 -11.31 -9.02 -9.65
CA GLN A 48 -11.71 -8.90 -8.26
C GLN A 48 -12.67 -7.72 -8.05
N LEU A 49 -12.38 -6.53 -8.59
CA LEU A 49 -13.29 -5.38 -8.48
C LEU A 49 -14.67 -5.65 -9.13
N ALA A 50 -14.72 -6.37 -10.25
CA ALA A 50 -15.98 -6.76 -10.87
C ALA A 50 -16.82 -7.69 -9.96
N GLN A 51 -16.16 -8.60 -9.23
CA GLN A 51 -16.83 -9.45 -8.23
C GLN A 51 -17.34 -8.62 -7.05
N GLU A 52 -16.55 -7.65 -6.58
CA GLU A 52 -16.93 -6.74 -5.49
C GLU A 52 -18.14 -5.87 -5.84
N ILE A 53 -18.25 -5.37 -7.07
CA ILE A 53 -19.46 -4.68 -7.57
C ILE A 53 -20.67 -5.61 -7.47
N GLY A 54 -20.51 -6.86 -7.90
CA GLY A 54 -21.56 -7.88 -7.80
C GLY A 54 -22.01 -8.11 -6.35
N GLN A 55 -21.08 -8.16 -5.41
CA GLN A 55 -21.39 -8.30 -3.97
C GLN A 55 -22.06 -7.05 -3.39
N ALA A 56 -21.61 -5.85 -3.76
CA ALA A 56 -22.18 -4.58 -3.33
C ALA A 56 -23.67 -4.46 -3.70
N SER A 57 -24.10 -5.12 -4.78
CA SER A 57 -25.51 -5.16 -5.18
C SER A 57 -26.45 -5.77 -4.12
N ASN A 58 -25.93 -6.57 -3.18
CA ASN A 58 -26.71 -7.18 -2.09
C ASN A 58 -26.90 -6.27 -0.86
N ILE A 59 -26.27 -5.10 -0.83
CA ILE A 59 -26.41 -4.15 0.29
C ILE A 59 -27.88 -3.72 0.43
N LYS A 60 -28.42 -3.69 1.65
CA LYS A 60 -29.84 -3.35 1.89
C LYS A 60 -30.13 -1.86 1.71
N SER A 61 -29.23 -0.99 2.19
CA SER A 61 -29.36 0.46 2.04
C SER A 61 -29.14 0.89 0.59
N LYS A 62 -30.13 1.56 -0.02
CA LYS A 62 -30.04 2.05 -1.41
C LYS A 62 -28.93 3.08 -1.58
N GLN A 63 -28.76 3.97 -0.60
CA GLN A 63 -27.73 5.02 -0.63
C GLN A 63 -26.33 4.42 -0.55
N THR A 64 -26.09 3.56 0.46
CA THR A 64 -24.80 2.91 0.67
C THR A 64 -24.43 2.00 -0.49
N LYS A 65 -25.40 1.25 -1.04
CA LYS A 65 -25.21 0.46 -2.26
C LYS A 65 -24.68 1.32 -3.41
N LYS A 66 -25.32 2.46 -3.65
CA LYS A 66 -24.91 3.39 -4.70
C LYS A 66 -23.49 3.92 -4.43
N HIS A 67 -23.24 4.46 -3.24
CA HIS A 67 -21.94 5.04 -2.91
C HIS A 67 -20.79 4.04 -3.00
N VAL A 68 -21.01 2.79 -2.56
CA VAL A 68 -20.02 1.71 -2.68
C VAL A 68 -19.80 1.34 -4.15
N SER A 69 -20.87 1.20 -4.94
CA SER A 69 -20.75 0.87 -6.37
C SER A 69 -20.00 1.96 -7.12
N ASP A 70 -20.36 3.22 -6.91
CA ASP A 70 -19.69 4.40 -7.50
C ASP A 70 -18.19 4.43 -7.12
N ALA A 71 -17.85 4.06 -5.88
CA ALA A 71 -16.47 3.97 -5.41
C ALA A 71 -15.68 2.86 -6.10
N ILE A 72 -16.25 1.65 -6.21
CA ILE A 72 -15.57 0.54 -6.88
C ILE A 72 -15.40 0.83 -8.38
N GLU A 73 -16.40 1.43 -9.03
CA GLU A 73 -16.30 1.86 -10.43
C GLU A 73 -15.22 2.92 -10.63
N SER A 74 -15.11 3.88 -9.71
CA SER A 74 -14.03 4.88 -9.71
C SER A 74 -12.65 4.24 -9.55
N ALA A 75 -12.50 3.25 -8.66
CA ALA A 75 -11.25 2.50 -8.49
C ALA A 75 -10.90 1.71 -9.77
N ALA A 76 -11.90 1.05 -10.38
CA ALA A 76 -11.72 0.32 -11.63
C ALA A 76 -11.31 1.25 -12.79
N SER A 77 -11.91 2.44 -12.86
CA SER A 77 -11.57 3.46 -13.86
C SER A 77 -10.11 3.92 -13.74
N ALA A 78 -9.64 4.14 -12.51
CA ALA A 78 -8.26 4.55 -12.25
C ALA A 78 -7.21 3.54 -12.76
N ILE A 79 -7.50 2.23 -12.71
CA ILE A 79 -6.60 1.18 -13.22
C ILE A 79 -6.91 0.74 -14.66
N ASN A 80 -7.96 1.27 -15.29
CA ASN A 80 -8.43 0.76 -16.59
C ASN A 80 -7.45 1.03 -17.75
N ASN A 81 -6.71 2.13 -17.68
CA ASN A 81 -5.72 2.49 -18.70
C ASN A 81 -4.34 1.85 -18.47
N MET A 82 -4.14 1.15 -17.35
CA MET A 82 -2.87 0.54 -16.98
C MET A 82 -2.73 -0.85 -17.62
N ARG A 83 -1.65 -1.09 -18.36
CA ARG A 83 -1.33 -2.41 -18.90
C ARG A 83 -0.63 -3.29 -17.87
N GLU A 84 0.27 -2.68 -17.11
CA GLU A 84 1.10 -3.32 -16.09
C GLU A 84 1.03 -2.52 -14.79
N THR A 85 1.36 -3.18 -13.69
CA THR A 85 1.43 -2.54 -12.37
C THR A 85 2.72 -1.70 -12.30
N PRO A 86 2.69 -0.48 -11.72
CA PRO A 86 3.90 0.33 -11.58
C PRO A 86 4.96 -0.40 -10.75
N GLU A 87 6.24 -0.08 -10.96
CA GLU A 87 7.38 -0.76 -10.31
C GLU A 87 7.33 -0.75 -8.77
N ARG A 88 6.65 0.24 -8.18
CA ARG A 88 6.50 0.40 -6.73
C ARG A 88 5.07 0.08 -6.24
N GLY A 89 4.21 -0.37 -7.15
CA GLY A 89 2.79 -0.55 -6.91
C GLY A 89 1.99 0.76 -6.95
N ILE A 90 0.70 0.66 -6.68
CA ILE A 90 -0.24 1.78 -6.70
C ILE A 90 -1.25 1.66 -5.56
N ALA A 91 -1.59 2.77 -4.91
CA ALA A 91 -2.69 2.86 -3.96
C ALA A 91 -3.76 3.81 -4.47
N ILE A 92 -5.01 3.41 -4.30
CA ILE A 92 -6.21 4.15 -4.72
C ILE A 92 -7.14 4.22 -3.52
N PHE A 93 -7.49 5.43 -3.14
CA PHE A 93 -8.44 5.74 -2.08
C PHE A 93 -9.60 6.46 -2.71
N THR A 94 -10.78 5.86 -2.69
CA THR A 94 -11.93 6.45 -3.37
C THR A 94 -13.22 6.21 -2.61
N GLY A 95 -14.11 7.20 -2.58
CA GLY A 95 -15.38 7.06 -1.91
C GLY A 95 -16.06 8.39 -1.58
N HIS A 96 -17.22 8.28 -0.95
CA HIS A 96 -18.04 9.43 -0.58
C HIS A 96 -17.64 9.96 0.80
N VAL A 97 -16.89 11.06 0.83
CA VAL A 97 -16.43 11.71 2.06
C VAL A 97 -17.42 12.78 2.53
N ILE A 98 -17.60 12.92 3.83
CA ILE A 98 -18.47 13.93 4.44
C ILE A 98 -17.82 15.32 4.28
N VAL A 99 -18.55 16.26 3.68
CA VAL A 99 -18.11 17.66 3.52
C VAL A 99 -18.87 18.64 4.42
N GLY A 100 -19.81 18.13 5.23
CA GLY A 100 -20.64 18.92 6.15
C GLY A 100 -22.07 19.11 5.67
N ASN A 101 -22.94 19.57 6.58
CA ASN A 101 -24.37 19.79 6.34
C ASN A 101 -25.10 18.58 5.70
N ASN A 102 -24.79 17.38 6.18
CA ASN A 102 -25.32 16.10 5.68
C ASN A 102 -25.07 15.84 4.17
N LYS A 103 -24.06 16.48 3.59
CA LYS A 103 -23.63 16.27 2.21
C LYS A 103 -22.34 15.47 2.16
N THR A 104 -22.24 14.61 1.16
CA THR A 104 -21.01 13.91 0.81
C THR A 104 -20.50 14.33 -0.56
N ARG A 105 -19.22 14.14 -0.78
CA ARG A 105 -18.55 14.38 -2.06
C ARG A 105 -17.75 13.13 -2.43
N MET A 106 -17.88 12.69 -3.68
CA MET A 106 -17.01 11.66 -4.22
C MET A 106 -15.58 12.21 -4.34
N THR A 107 -14.63 11.55 -3.70
CA THR A 107 -13.21 11.91 -3.70
C THR A 107 -12.39 10.70 -4.11
N THR A 108 -11.34 10.93 -4.91
CA THR A 108 -10.42 9.90 -5.37
C THR A 108 -9.00 10.42 -5.25
N VAL A 109 -8.15 9.68 -4.54
CA VAL A 109 -6.72 9.94 -4.39
C VAL A 109 -5.97 8.73 -4.94
N VAL A 110 -5.04 8.97 -5.85
CA VAL A 110 -4.22 7.93 -6.48
C VAL A 110 -2.75 8.22 -6.16
N LEU A 111 -2.04 7.22 -5.68
CA LEU A 111 -0.61 7.27 -5.38
C LEU A 111 0.10 6.11 -6.10
N ASP A 112 0.79 6.43 -7.19
CA ASP A 112 1.48 5.51 -8.10
C ASP A 112 3.01 5.51 -7.94
N ASP A 113 3.56 6.44 -7.17
CA ASP A 113 4.99 6.56 -6.89
C ASP A 113 5.29 6.73 -5.38
N PRO A 114 5.05 5.68 -4.56
CA PRO A 114 5.30 5.73 -3.11
C PRO A 114 6.80 5.71 -2.76
N PRO A 115 7.20 6.19 -1.56
CA PRO A 115 8.60 6.20 -1.09
C PRO A 115 9.23 4.81 -0.96
N GLU A 116 8.44 3.77 -0.71
CA GLU A 116 8.82 2.35 -0.70
C GLU A 116 7.76 1.58 -1.51
N PRO A 117 8.09 0.46 -2.18
CA PRO A 117 7.09 -0.37 -2.82
C PRO A 117 6.04 -0.88 -1.84
N PHE A 118 4.77 -0.97 -2.28
CA PHE A 118 3.72 -1.60 -1.47
C PHE A 118 4.04 -3.08 -1.25
N ARG A 119 3.86 -3.54 -0.01
CA ARG A 119 4.29 -4.89 0.42
C ARG A 119 3.27 -5.97 0.11
N SER A 120 1.99 -5.61 0.17
CA SER A 120 0.92 -6.57 0.00
C SER A 120 -0.34 -5.93 -0.57
N PHE A 121 -1.08 -6.76 -1.29
CA PHE A 121 -2.38 -6.39 -1.81
C PHE A 121 -3.36 -6.13 -0.68
N ARG A 122 -4.16 -5.07 -0.83
CA ARG A 122 -5.24 -4.76 0.10
C ARG A 122 -6.46 -4.24 -0.65
N TYR A 123 -7.61 -4.81 -0.35
CA TYR A 123 -8.90 -4.25 -0.70
C TYR A 123 -9.72 -4.16 0.58
N ARG A 124 -10.23 -2.97 0.90
CA ARG A 124 -11.07 -2.75 2.08
C ARG A 124 -12.11 -1.68 1.80
N CYS A 125 -13.35 -1.95 2.17
CA CYS A 125 -14.43 -0.96 2.21
C CYS A 125 -14.80 -0.68 3.67
N ASP A 126 -14.72 0.58 4.10
CA ASP A 126 -14.99 0.98 5.49
C ASP A 126 -15.49 2.44 5.54
N SER A 127 -15.71 2.96 6.75
CA SER A 127 -16.08 4.35 7.04
C SER A 127 -14.90 5.31 7.07
N THR A 128 -13.69 4.79 7.03
CA THR A 128 -12.40 5.50 7.00
C THR A 128 -11.46 4.80 6.02
N PHE A 129 -10.53 5.54 5.42
CA PHE A 129 -9.51 4.92 4.57
C PHE A 129 -8.52 4.09 5.40
N GLU A 130 -8.06 2.99 4.82
CA GLU A 130 -7.10 2.09 5.45
C GLU A 130 -5.67 2.50 5.05
N ILE A 131 -5.05 3.34 5.87
CA ILE A 131 -3.79 4.04 5.54
C ILE A 131 -2.54 3.40 6.14
N THR A 132 -2.67 2.26 6.84
CA THR A 132 -1.60 1.61 7.60
C THR A 132 -0.31 1.36 6.80
N GLN A 133 -0.42 0.94 5.54
CA GLN A 133 0.77 0.74 4.70
C GLN A 133 1.50 2.05 4.38
N LEU A 134 0.80 3.18 4.21
CA LEU A 134 1.46 4.48 4.00
C LEU A 134 2.10 4.99 5.29
N GLU A 135 1.44 4.82 6.43
CA GLU A 135 2.00 5.18 7.74
C GLU A 135 3.33 4.45 7.97
N ASP A 136 3.35 3.13 7.73
CA ASP A 136 4.53 2.28 7.85
C ASP A 136 5.71 2.71 6.95
N MET A 137 5.44 3.41 5.84
CA MET A 137 6.48 3.93 4.93
C MET A 137 7.08 5.26 5.41
N LEU A 138 6.32 6.03 6.19
CA LEU A 138 6.70 7.36 6.68
C LEU A 138 7.30 7.32 8.09
N ILE A 139 7.10 6.24 8.83
CA ILE A 139 7.80 6.00 10.10
C ILE A 139 9.30 5.87 9.83
N ASP A 140 10.10 6.71 10.48
CA ASP A 140 11.54 6.55 10.50
C ASP A 140 11.89 5.29 11.30
N LYS A 141 12.27 4.24 10.56
CA LYS A 141 12.62 2.94 11.13
C LYS A 141 14.05 3.01 11.68
N THR A 142 14.24 2.60 12.93
CA THR A 142 15.57 2.32 13.45
C THR A 142 16.20 1.20 12.63
N CYS A 143 17.38 1.45 12.07
CA CYS A 143 18.16 0.47 11.33
C CYS A 143 19.19 -0.18 12.26
N TYR A 144 19.21 -1.50 12.32
CA TYR A 144 20.18 -2.31 13.05
C TYR A 144 21.13 -3.01 12.09
N GLY A 145 22.42 -3.02 12.40
CA GLY A 145 23.36 -3.95 11.78
C GLY A 145 23.30 -5.29 12.49
N ILE A 146 23.08 -6.37 11.73
CA ILE A 146 23.06 -7.74 12.26
C ILE A 146 24.28 -8.48 11.71
N PHE A 147 25.00 -9.15 12.61
CA PHE A 147 26.05 -10.11 12.27
C PHE A 147 25.63 -11.48 12.81
N VAL A 148 25.58 -12.47 11.94
CA VAL A 148 25.35 -13.87 12.29
C VAL A 148 26.66 -14.60 12.03
N ILE A 149 27.21 -15.25 13.07
CA ILE A 149 28.49 -15.95 12.98
C ILE A 149 28.28 -17.37 13.50
N ASP A 150 28.55 -18.37 12.66
CA ASP A 150 28.67 -19.77 13.03
C ASP A 150 30.11 -20.26 12.83
N ARG A 151 30.40 -21.52 13.18
CA ARG A 151 31.75 -22.11 13.10
C ARG A 151 32.29 -22.15 11.67
N GLY A 152 31.41 -22.36 10.70
CA GLY A 152 31.76 -22.60 9.30
C GLY A 152 31.38 -21.46 8.35
N GLU A 153 30.64 -20.46 8.81
CA GLU A 153 30.10 -19.41 7.97
C GLU A 153 29.70 -18.19 8.80
N ALA A 154 29.61 -17.04 8.16
CA ALA A 154 29.11 -15.81 8.74
C ALA A 154 28.31 -15.04 7.71
N ALA A 155 27.32 -14.29 8.14
CA ALA A 155 26.55 -13.38 7.31
C ALA A 155 26.39 -12.04 8.02
N TYR A 156 26.33 -10.96 7.27
CA TYR A 156 25.95 -9.67 7.83
C TYR A 156 24.94 -8.95 6.95
N GLY A 157 24.13 -8.12 7.59
CA GLY A 157 23.04 -7.42 6.92
C GLY A 157 22.48 -6.28 7.75
N LEU A 158 21.51 -5.58 7.16
CA LEU A 158 20.76 -4.53 7.81
C LEU A 158 19.34 -4.99 8.08
N ALA A 159 18.84 -4.75 9.28
CA ALA A 159 17.43 -4.89 9.61
C ALA A 159 16.82 -3.51 9.82
N SER A 160 15.77 -3.20 9.06
CA SER A 160 15.02 -1.94 9.17
C SER A 160 13.53 -2.25 9.29
N GLY A 161 12.96 -1.96 10.47
CA GLY A 161 11.59 -2.34 10.79
C GLY A 161 11.36 -3.85 10.72
N LYS A 162 10.51 -4.29 9.77
CA LYS A 162 10.17 -5.73 9.55
C LYS A 162 10.99 -6.38 8.42
N SER A 163 11.85 -5.62 7.75
CA SER A 163 12.62 -6.08 6.60
C SER A 163 14.07 -6.34 7.01
N VAL A 164 14.64 -7.45 6.53
CA VAL A 164 16.05 -7.80 6.69
C VAL A 164 16.67 -7.88 5.30
N HIS A 165 17.77 -7.16 5.09
CA HIS A 165 18.54 -7.17 3.86
C HIS A 165 19.92 -7.78 4.15
N CYS A 166 20.14 -9.01 3.68
CA CYS A 166 21.45 -9.64 3.72
C CYS A 166 22.39 -8.90 2.75
N GLN A 167 23.55 -8.47 3.22
CA GLN A 167 24.55 -7.80 2.38
C GLN A 167 25.54 -8.81 1.81
N GLU A 168 26.02 -9.72 2.66
CA GLU A 168 27.03 -10.68 2.28
C GLU A 168 26.97 -11.92 3.18
N GLU A 169 27.27 -13.07 2.57
CA GLU A 169 27.48 -14.36 3.22
C GLU A 169 28.92 -14.81 2.95
N MET A 170 29.60 -15.28 3.98
CA MET A 170 31.00 -15.67 3.98
C MET A 170 31.14 -17.08 4.53
N GLN A 171 32.00 -17.90 3.91
CA GLN A 171 32.32 -19.23 4.43
C GLN A 171 33.70 -19.26 5.08
N SER A 172 33.79 -19.94 6.21
CA SER A 172 35.02 -20.27 6.91
C SER A 172 35.63 -21.51 6.28
N ASN A 173 36.68 -21.34 5.50
CA ASN A 173 37.46 -22.43 4.90
C ASN A 173 38.40 -23.12 5.91
N ILE A 174 38.11 -23.02 7.20
CA ILE A 174 38.97 -23.55 8.27
C ILE A 174 38.47 -24.93 8.67
N MET A 175 39.34 -25.94 8.56
CA MET A 175 39.03 -27.30 8.99
C MET A 175 38.76 -27.38 10.50
N GLY A 176 37.71 -28.12 10.86
CA GLY A 176 37.38 -28.42 12.26
C GLY A 176 38.51 -29.20 12.95
N LYS A 177 38.60 -29.07 14.28
CA LYS A 177 39.60 -29.80 15.07
C LYS A 177 39.35 -31.31 14.99
N HIS A 178 40.39 -32.09 14.63
CA HIS A 178 40.38 -33.54 14.80
C HIS A 178 40.43 -33.89 16.29
N ARG A 179 39.61 -34.87 16.71
CA ARG A 179 39.57 -35.39 18.08
C ARG A 179 40.52 -36.58 18.21
#